data_AF-A0A497GAN1-F1
#
_entry.id   AF-A0A497GAN1-F1
#
_cell.length_a   1.000
_cell.length_b   1.000
_cell.length_c   1.000
_cell.angle_alpha   90.00
_cell.angle_beta   90.00
_cell.angle_gamma   90.00
#
_symmetry.space_group_name_H-M   'P 1'
#
loop_
_entity.id
_entity.type
_entity.pdbx_description
1 polymer ?
#
loop_
_entity_poly.entity_id
_entity_poly.type
_entity_poly.pdbx_seq_one_letter_code
_entity_poly.pdbx_strand_id
1 'polypeptide(L)'
;GLVFWYFRSKDELIKEVAKRSLPLDVISRCLCSGLKGRQLLRRMAEEYVRKYSCDTNRSLLFQALSIKSMYPAIEKEISEVCSTLLDRVAEKVYGSLDLDKRVRVKVFFGALLCYALSGVEGVDVDTNTYISKVIEIVM
;
A
#
# COMPACT_ATOMS: atom_id res chain seq x y z
N GLY A 1 32.08 -1.44 6.09
CA GLY A 1 32.51 -0.32 5.24
C GLY A 1 31.45 0.07 4.21
N LEU A 2 31.05 -0.84 3.32
CA LEU A 2 30.21 -0.55 2.16
C LEU A 2 28.85 0.10 2.50
N VAL A 3 28.17 -0.32 3.57
CA VAL A 3 26.87 0.25 3.97
C VAL A 3 26.96 1.77 4.19
N PHE A 4 28.07 2.26 4.74
CA PHE A 4 28.27 3.70 5.00
C PHE A 4 28.55 4.54 3.75
N TRP A 5 28.84 3.89 2.61
CA TRP A 5 28.88 4.58 1.32
C TRP A 5 27.50 4.92 0.78
N TYR A 6 26.50 4.09 1.11
CA TYR A 6 25.10 4.28 0.66
C TYR A 6 24.25 5.03 1.69
N PHE A 7 24.57 4.90 2.98
CA PHE A 7 23.82 5.52 4.06
C PHE A 7 24.78 6.20 5.03
N ARG A 8 24.69 7.52 5.17
CA ARG A 8 25.57 8.33 6.02
C ARG A 8 25.34 8.05 7.50
N SER A 9 24.17 7.53 7.86
CA SER A 9 23.84 7.15 9.23
C SER A 9 22.88 5.98 9.30
N LYS A 10 22.76 5.38 10.50
CA LYS A 10 21.75 4.37 10.81
C LYS A 10 20.33 4.91 10.55
N ASP A 11 20.08 6.18 10.87
CA ASP A 11 18.76 6.79 10.68
C ASP A 11 18.40 6.93 9.20
N GLU A 12 19.38 7.21 8.34
CA GLU A 12 19.17 7.27 6.89
C GLU A 12 18.82 5.89 6.34
N LEU A 13 19.52 4.85 6.78
CA LEU A 13 19.19 3.48 6.44
C LEU A 13 17.77 3.11 6.90
N ILE A 14 17.39 3.45 8.14
CA ILE A 14 16.04 3.18 8.66
C ILE A 14 14.97 3.86 7.82
N LYS A 15 15.16 5.14 7.47
CA LYS A 15 14.22 5.91 6.64
C LYS A 15 14.03 5.27 5.27
N GLU A 16 15.12 4.90 4.61
CA GLU A 16 15.07 4.30 3.27
C GLU A 16 14.43 2.91 3.27
N VAL A 17 14.72 2.09 4.28
CA VAL A 17 14.09 0.78 4.45
C VAL A 17 12.59 0.93 4.72
N ALA A 18 12.21 1.84 5.62
CA ALA A 18 10.81 2.09 5.93
C ALA A 18 10.03 2.63 4.72
N LYS A 19 10.61 3.56 3.96
CA LYS A 19 9.99 4.07 2.72
C LYS A 19 9.75 2.95 1.71
N ARG A 20 10.73 2.06 1.52
CA ARG A 20 10.60 0.91 0.61
C ARG A 20 9.61 -0.14 1.10
N SER A 21 9.38 -0.24 2.40
CA SER A 21 8.42 -1.20 2.95
C SER A 21 6.98 -0.78 2.74
N LEU A 22 6.69 0.53 2.67
CA LEU A 22 5.37 1.07 2.31
C LEU A 22 4.95 0.70 0.87
N PRO A 23 3.64 0.67 0.54
CA PRO A 23 3.14 0.33 -0.80
C PRO A 23 3.28 1.49 -1.82
N LEU A 24 4.13 2.48 -1.55
CA LEU A 24 4.33 3.67 -2.39
C LEU A 24 4.66 3.34 -3.84
N ASP A 25 5.61 2.42 -4.04
CA ASP A 25 6.07 1.99 -5.35
C ASP A 25 4.99 1.21 -6.11
N VAL A 26 4.18 0.42 -5.40
CA VAL A 26 3.07 -0.35 -5.98
C VAL A 26 2.01 0.62 -6.50
N ILE A 27 1.55 1.54 -5.65
CA ILE A 27 0.49 2.50 -6.00
C ILE A 27 0.97 3.41 -7.14
N SER A 28 2.18 3.96 -7.04
CA SER A 28 2.72 4.87 -8.05
C SER A 28 2.89 4.20 -9.41
N ARG A 29 3.45 2.98 -9.46
CA ARG A 29 3.57 2.23 -10.73
C ARG A 29 2.21 1.92 -11.34
N CYS A 30 1.23 1.51 -10.52
CA CYS A 30 -0.11 1.23 -11.01
C CYS A 30 -0.80 2.49 -11.56
N LEU A 31 -0.65 3.64 -10.91
CA LEU A 31 -1.18 4.92 -11.42
C LEU A 31 -0.57 5.33 -12.77
N CYS A 32 0.68 4.95 -13.03
CA CYS A 32 1.36 5.20 -14.31
C CYS A 32 1.03 4.19 -15.42
N SER A 33 0.32 3.10 -15.11
CA SER A 33 0.02 2.03 -16.08
C SER A 33 -1.02 2.41 -17.16
N GLY A 34 -1.70 3.54 -16.99
CA GLY A 34 -2.82 3.95 -17.87
C GLY A 34 -4.15 3.25 -17.58
N LEU A 35 -4.17 2.22 -16.72
CA LEU A 35 -5.39 1.52 -16.29
C LEU A 35 -6.32 2.44 -15.49
N LYS A 36 -7.62 2.14 -15.53
CA LYS A 36 -8.69 2.89 -14.84
C LYS A 36 -9.72 1.95 -14.22
N GLY A 37 -10.57 2.49 -13.34
CA GLY A 37 -11.71 1.79 -12.77
C GLY A 37 -11.34 0.45 -12.11
N ARG A 38 -12.16 -0.57 -12.38
CA ARG A 38 -12.00 -1.92 -11.83
C ARG A 38 -10.65 -2.57 -12.16
N GLN A 39 -10.11 -2.31 -13.36
CA GLN A 39 -8.84 -2.88 -13.80
C GLN A 39 -7.66 -2.31 -13.00
N LEU A 40 -7.69 -1.01 -12.70
CA LEU A 40 -6.68 -0.37 -11.87
C LEU A 40 -6.68 -0.95 -10.44
N LEU A 41 -7.86 -1.08 -9.83
CA LEU A 41 -8.00 -1.68 -8.50
C LEU A 41 -7.49 -3.12 -8.48
N ARG A 42 -7.84 -3.94 -9.49
CA ARG A 42 -7.36 -5.32 -9.59
C ARG A 42 -5.85 -5.38 -9.68
N ARG A 43 -5.24 -4.56 -10.56
CA ARG A 43 -3.78 -4.52 -10.69
C ARG A 43 -3.10 -4.10 -9.38
N MET A 44 -3.64 -3.09 -8.70
CA MET A 44 -3.11 -2.65 -7.40
C MET A 44 -3.19 -3.76 -6.35
N ALA A 45 -4.32 -4.46 -6.25
CA ALA A 45 -4.51 -5.54 -5.30
C ALA A 45 -3.52 -6.70 -5.55
N GLU A 46 -3.40 -7.15 -6.80
CA GLU A 46 -2.47 -8.23 -7.19
C GLU A 46 -1.02 -7.87 -6.85
N GLU A 47 -0.59 -6.66 -7.19
CA GLU A 47 0.76 -6.15 -6.90
C GLU A 47 1.02 -5.97 -5.41
N TYR A 48 0.02 -5.50 -4.66
CA TYR A 48 0.09 -5.35 -3.21
C TYR A 48 0.25 -6.72 -2.55
N VAL A 49 -0.63 -7.67 -2.88
CA VAL A 49 -0.56 -9.03 -2.35
C VAL A 49 0.76 -9.69 -2.71
N ARG A 50 1.23 -9.55 -3.95
CA ARG A 50 2.54 -10.06 -4.36
C ARG A 50 3.69 -9.46 -3.57
N LYS A 51 3.66 -8.17 -3.23
CA LYS A 51 4.70 -7.52 -2.42
C LYS A 51 4.72 -8.10 -1.00
N TYR A 52 3.54 -8.31 -0.41
CA TYR A 52 3.41 -8.72 0.99
C TYR A 52 3.13 -10.21 1.19
N SER A 53 3.27 -11.04 0.15
CA SER A 53 3.34 -12.50 0.30
C SER A 53 4.66 -12.94 0.94
N CYS A 54 5.67 -12.06 0.97
CA CYS A 54 6.93 -12.27 1.65
C CYS A 54 6.87 -11.77 3.10
N ASP A 55 7.16 -12.65 4.06
CA ASP A 55 7.17 -12.37 5.51
C ASP A 55 8.04 -11.17 5.86
N THR A 56 9.23 -11.07 5.25
CA THR A 56 10.14 -9.94 5.49
C THR A 56 9.50 -8.61 5.11
N ASN A 57 8.83 -8.53 3.96
CA ASN A 57 8.15 -7.29 3.54
C ASN A 57 6.99 -6.95 4.46
N ARG A 58 6.24 -7.95 4.94
CA ARG A 58 5.19 -7.75 5.95
C ARG A 58 5.76 -7.18 7.24
N SER A 59 6.79 -7.82 7.79
CA SER A 59 7.43 -7.36 9.03
C SER A 59 7.98 -5.93 8.89
N LEU A 60 8.62 -5.62 7.76
CA LEU A 60 9.15 -4.28 7.50
C LEU A 60 8.05 -3.23 7.34
N LEU A 61 6.89 -3.58 6.78
CA LEU A 61 5.73 -2.68 6.72
C LEU A 61 5.28 -2.33 8.13
N PHE A 62 5.05 -3.33 8.99
CA PHE A 62 4.57 -3.09 10.35
C PHE A 62 5.59 -2.38 11.23
N GLN A 63 6.88 -2.66 11.05
CA GLN A 63 7.95 -1.90 11.70
C GLN A 63 7.97 -0.44 11.25
N ALA A 64 7.80 -0.16 9.95
CA ALA A 64 7.73 1.22 9.47
C ALA A 64 6.52 1.97 10.06
N LEU A 65 5.37 1.30 10.17
CA LEU A 65 4.18 1.86 10.79
C LEU A 65 4.35 2.11 12.30
N SER A 66 5.08 1.24 13.02
CA SER A 66 5.27 1.36 14.47
C SER A 66 6.26 2.47 14.87
N ILE A 67 7.27 2.74 14.03
CA ILE A 67 8.28 3.77 14.31
C ILE A 67 7.92 5.14 13.74
N LYS A 68 6.78 5.29 13.05
CA LYS A 68 6.44 6.53 12.32
C LYS A 68 6.50 7.79 13.19
N SER A 69 6.06 7.72 14.44
CA SER A 69 6.06 8.85 15.39
C SER A 69 7.46 9.26 15.84
N MET A 70 8.44 8.36 15.74
CA MET A 70 9.84 8.62 16.08
C MET A 70 10.62 9.21 14.90
N TYR A 71 10.11 9.07 13.67
CA TYR A 71 10.79 9.50 12.45
C TYR A 71 9.83 10.33 11.57
N PRO A 72 9.85 11.68 11.69
CA PRO A 72 8.94 12.56 10.94
C PRO A 72 8.97 12.38 9.41
N ALA A 73 10.12 11.97 8.87
CA ALA A 73 10.23 11.64 7.44
C ALA A 73 9.36 10.44 7.05
N ILE A 74 9.29 9.41 7.90
CA ILE A 74 8.44 8.23 7.68
C ILE A 74 6.97 8.60 7.82
N GLU A 75 6.63 9.41 8.83
CA GLU A 75 5.27 9.94 9.00
C GLU A 75 4.79 10.72 7.78
N LYS A 76 5.65 11.57 7.20
CA LYS A 76 5.34 12.32 5.97
C LYS A 76 5.04 11.38 4.80
N GLU A 77 5.86 10.36 4.58
CA GLU A 77 5.66 9.38 3.50
C GLU A 77 4.36 8.59 3.70
N ILE A 78 4.06 8.17 4.93
CA ILE A 78 2.77 7.52 5.27
C ILE A 78 1.60 8.46 4.99
N SER A 79 1.73 9.73 5.37
CA SER A 79 0.69 10.73 5.14
C SER A 79 0.43 10.93 3.64
N GLU A 80 1.48 10.94 2.82
CA GLU A 80 1.38 11.04 1.36
C GLU A 80 0.67 9.82 0.74
N VAL A 81 1.00 8.60 1.22
CA VAL A 81 0.25 7.38 0.86
C VAL A 81 -1.22 7.53 1.19
N CYS A 82 -1.53 7.95 2.41
CA CYS A 82 -2.89 7.98 2.96
C CYS A 82 -3.75 9.16 2.51
N SER A 83 -3.19 10.13 1.77
CA SER A 83 -3.90 11.32 1.29
C SER A 83 -3.74 11.50 -0.22
N THR A 84 -2.66 12.13 -0.66
CA THR A 84 -2.43 12.54 -2.05
C THR A 84 -2.51 11.37 -3.02
N LEU A 85 -1.92 10.22 -2.67
CA LEU A 85 -1.99 9.05 -3.54
C LEU A 85 -3.39 8.44 -3.58
N LEU A 86 -4.10 8.35 -2.45
CA LEU A 86 -5.47 7.83 -2.43
C LEU A 86 -6.43 8.70 -3.23
N ASP A 87 -6.27 10.02 -3.19
CA ASP A 87 -7.07 10.95 -3.99
C ASP A 87 -6.87 10.69 -5.49
N ARG A 88 -5.61 10.50 -5.92
CA ARG A 88 -5.30 10.14 -7.30
C ARG A 88 -5.85 8.78 -7.70
N VAL A 89 -5.87 7.80 -6.78
CA VAL A 89 -6.53 6.52 -7.03
C VAL A 89 -8.03 6.75 -7.22
N ALA A 90 -8.68 7.50 -6.32
CA ALA A 90 -10.12 7.77 -6.41
C ALA A 90 -10.51 8.42 -7.73
N GLU A 91 -9.76 9.43 -8.19
CA GLU A 91 -9.99 10.07 -9.48
C GLU A 91 -9.84 9.09 -10.66
N LYS A 92 -8.82 8.23 -10.65
CA LYS A 92 -8.59 7.26 -11.74
C LYS A 92 -9.58 6.11 -11.73
N VAL A 93 -10.12 5.74 -10.57
CA VAL A 93 -11.07 4.65 -10.42
C VAL A 93 -12.50 5.12 -10.70
N TYR A 94 -12.91 6.24 -10.11
CA TYR A 94 -14.30 6.70 -10.11
C TYR A 94 -14.55 7.94 -10.98
N GLY A 95 -13.51 8.52 -11.59
CA GLY A 95 -13.61 9.69 -12.46
C GLY A 95 -13.89 11.02 -11.73
N SER A 96 -13.95 11.01 -10.40
CA SER A 96 -14.18 12.20 -9.57
C SER A 96 -13.66 11.97 -8.16
N LEU A 97 -13.58 13.04 -7.37
CA LEU A 97 -13.13 13.01 -6.00
C LEU A 97 -14.20 13.60 -5.08
N ASP A 98 -14.70 12.78 -4.15
CA ASP A 98 -15.56 13.20 -3.04
C ASP A 98 -15.30 12.32 -1.82
N LEU A 99 -16.00 12.61 -0.71
CA LEU A 99 -15.81 11.90 0.55
C LEU A 99 -16.13 10.41 0.44
N ASP A 100 -17.21 10.02 -0.25
CA ASP A 100 -17.61 8.61 -0.43
C ASP A 100 -16.51 7.86 -1.20
N LYS A 101 -16.03 8.44 -2.29
CA LYS A 101 -14.96 7.86 -3.11
C LYS A 101 -13.65 7.71 -2.34
N ARG A 102 -13.27 8.71 -1.54
CA ARG A 102 -12.11 8.62 -0.64
C ARG A 102 -12.27 7.49 0.37
N VAL A 103 -13.46 7.35 0.97
CA VAL A 103 -13.76 6.28 1.92
C VAL A 103 -13.67 4.91 1.25
N ARG A 104 -14.23 4.72 0.06
CA ARG A 104 -14.13 3.47 -0.70
C ARG A 104 -12.69 3.05 -0.99
N VAL A 105 -11.82 4.00 -1.39
CA VAL A 105 -10.38 3.71 -1.55
C VAL A 105 -9.73 3.31 -0.23
N LYS A 106 -10.10 3.95 0.88
CA LYS A 106 -9.61 3.55 2.22
C LYS A 106 -10.10 2.18 2.63
N VAL A 107 -11.35 1.81 2.34
CA VAL A 107 -11.88 0.45 2.55
C VAL A 107 -11.08 -0.56 1.74
N PHE A 108 -10.80 -0.26 0.47
CA PHE A 108 -9.98 -1.10 -0.40
C PHE A 108 -8.59 -1.36 0.18
N PHE A 109 -7.83 -0.32 0.52
CA PHE A 109 -6.49 -0.49 1.10
C PHE A 109 -6.50 -1.03 2.52
N GLY A 110 -7.56 -0.77 3.29
CA GLY A 110 -7.77 -1.36 4.61
C GLY A 110 -7.95 -2.88 4.53
N ALA A 111 -8.77 -3.36 3.59
CA ALA A 111 -8.92 -4.79 3.31
C ALA A 111 -7.58 -5.43 2.92
N LEU A 112 -6.81 -4.78 2.03
CA LEU A 112 -5.47 -5.26 1.66
C LEU A 112 -4.48 -5.24 2.82
N LEU A 113 -4.56 -4.27 3.73
CA LEU A 113 -3.73 -4.24 4.93
C LEU A 113 -4.08 -5.41 5.87
N CYS A 114 -5.37 -5.72 6.04
CA CYS A 114 -5.82 -6.90 6.78
C CYS A 114 -5.28 -8.20 6.14
N TYR A 115 -5.31 -8.29 4.80
CA TYR A 115 -4.68 -9.40 4.09
C TYR A 115 -3.18 -9.49 4.41
N ALA A 116 -2.46 -8.36 4.45
CA ALA A 116 -1.03 -8.37 4.79
C ALA A 116 -0.76 -8.80 6.25
N LEU A 117 -1.71 -8.59 7.17
CA LEU A 117 -1.57 -8.98 8.58
C LEU A 117 -1.68 -10.50 8.79
N SER A 118 -2.69 -11.14 8.21
CA SER A 118 -3.05 -12.53 8.52
C SER A 118 -3.13 -13.44 7.30
N GLY A 119 -2.81 -12.94 6.10
CA GLY A 119 -3.14 -13.63 4.86
C GLY A 119 -4.66 -13.84 4.72
N VAL A 120 -5.03 -14.92 4.04
CA VAL A 120 -6.43 -15.43 3.99
C VAL A 120 -6.63 -16.58 4.99
N GLU A 121 -5.71 -16.75 5.94
CA GLU A 121 -5.78 -17.84 6.91
C GLU A 121 -7.08 -17.72 7.73
N GLY A 122 -7.93 -18.75 7.65
CA GLY A 122 -9.26 -18.77 8.27
C GLY A 122 -10.45 -18.57 7.32
N VAL A 123 -10.21 -18.31 6.03
CA VAL A 123 -11.24 -18.28 5.00
C VAL A 123 -10.81 -19.22 3.87
N ASP A 124 -11.62 -20.24 3.54
CA ASP A 124 -11.41 -21.19 2.41
C ASP A 124 -11.61 -20.49 1.04
N VAL A 125 -11.02 -19.31 0.88
CA VAL A 125 -11.19 -18.44 -0.28
C VAL A 125 -9.82 -18.14 -0.86
N ASP A 126 -9.63 -18.45 -2.14
CA ASP A 126 -8.39 -18.12 -2.82
C ASP A 126 -8.21 -16.60 -2.96
N THR A 127 -6.96 -16.16 -3.07
CA THR A 127 -6.59 -14.74 -3.19
C THR A 127 -7.36 -14.00 -4.29
N ASN A 128 -7.63 -14.62 -5.44
CA ASN A 128 -8.32 -13.95 -6.54
C ASN A 128 -9.80 -13.73 -6.22
N THR A 129 -10.44 -14.68 -5.57
CA THR A 129 -11.82 -14.54 -5.10
C THR A 129 -11.92 -13.44 -4.03
N TYR A 130 -10.99 -13.40 -3.07
CA TYR A 130 -10.92 -12.32 -2.08
C TYR A 130 -10.78 -10.93 -2.74
N ILE A 131 -9.79 -10.77 -3.62
CA ILE A 131 -9.57 -9.50 -4.36
C ILE A 131 -10.84 -9.12 -5.14
N SER A 132 -11.47 -10.07 -5.81
CA SER A 132 -12.68 -9.81 -6.60
C SER A 132 -13.84 -9.31 -5.74
N LYS A 133 -13.99 -9.87 -4.54
CA LYS A 133 -15.05 -9.46 -3.60
C LYS A 133 -14.77 -8.08 -2.99
N VAL A 134 -13.53 -7.80 -2.60
CA VAL A 134 -13.14 -6.46 -2.13
C VAL A 134 -13.43 -5.40 -3.21
N ILE A 135 -13.08 -5.69 -4.47
CA ILE A 135 -13.35 -4.78 -5.59
C ILE A 135 -14.84 -4.61 -5.84
N GLU A 136 -15.65 -5.66 -5.70
CA GLU A 136 -17.12 -5.56 -5.79
C GLU A 136 -17.72 -4.65 -4.71
N ILE A 137 -17.21 -4.72 -3.48
CA ILE A 137 -17.70 -3.90 -2.36
C ILE A 137 -17.42 -2.40 -2.57
N VAL A 138 -16.29 -2.06 -3.20
CA VAL A 138 -15.85 -0.66 -3.34
C VAL A 138 -16.20 -0.02 -4.69
N MET A 139 -16.67 -0.78 -5.67
CA MET A 139 -17.11 -0.28 -6.98
C MET A 139 -18.59 0.05 -6.95
#